data_AF-A0A6G2VE82-F1
#
_entry.id   AF-A0A6G2VE82-F1
#
_cell.length_a   1.000
_cell.length_b   1.000
_cell.length_c   1.000
_cell.angle_alpha   90.00
_cell.angle_beta   90.00
_cell.angle_gamma   90.00
#
_symmetry.space_group_name_H-M   'P 1'
#
loop_
_entity.id
_entity.type
_entity.pdbx_description
1 polymer ?
#
loop_
_entity_poly.entity_id
_entity_poly.type
_entity_poly.pdbx_seq_one_letter_code
_entity_poly.pdbx_strand_id
1 'polypeptide(L)'
;TLGAAPAHAEPHDTPQSAGARVDHLYAEAERATERYNRAGEDVTRLRGEFSRAQDRAARGQERINRMRDDLGSAARAEYRAGGIDPSLALLLTSDPDSYLDRAAAVTMADAHRATALAELRKAQRALAQTRAEAARSLAGLERRREDVSRHKRTVERKLARARQLLKALPASQRAALDRASRDGREPGAGPLAGLPAG
;
A
#
# COMPACT_ATOMS: atom_id res chain seq x y z
N THR A 1 34.93 -26.60 67.12
CA THR A 1 34.56 -25.32 66.49
C THR A 1 34.29 -25.58 65.02
N LEU A 2 33.03 -25.71 64.62
CA LEU A 2 32.62 -25.97 63.24
C LEU A 2 32.39 -24.63 62.52
N GLY A 3 33.37 -24.20 61.72
CA GLY A 3 33.22 -23.06 60.83
C GLY A 3 32.63 -23.52 59.49
N ALA A 4 31.34 -23.29 59.29
CA ALA A 4 30.70 -23.45 57.99
C ALA A 4 31.09 -22.27 57.10
N ALA A 5 31.92 -22.53 56.09
CA ALA A 5 32.19 -21.56 55.04
C ALA A 5 30.92 -21.39 54.17
N PRO A 6 30.51 -20.16 53.81
CA PRO A 6 29.43 -19.96 52.88
C PRO A 6 29.89 -20.42 51.50
N ALA A 7 29.26 -21.45 50.95
CA ALA A 7 29.37 -21.79 49.54
C ALA A 7 28.75 -20.63 48.75
N HIS A 8 29.59 -19.74 48.24
CA HIS A 8 29.23 -18.72 47.28
C HIS A 8 28.90 -19.45 45.96
N ALA A 9 27.62 -19.70 45.71
CA ALA A 9 27.17 -20.10 44.39
C ALA A 9 27.45 -18.92 43.45
N GLU A 10 28.41 -19.10 42.54
CA GLU A 10 28.53 -18.29 41.33
C GLU A 10 27.12 -18.14 40.70
N PRO A 11 26.80 -16.99 40.07
CA PRO A 11 25.53 -16.78 39.40
C PRO A 11 25.47 -17.61 38.10
N HIS A 12 25.51 -18.92 38.24
CA HIS A 12 25.14 -19.87 37.20
C HIS A 12 23.63 -19.78 37.06
N ASP A 13 23.18 -19.38 35.87
CA ASP A 13 21.80 -19.33 35.39
C ASP A 13 20.83 -20.17 36.23
N THR A 14 20.24 -19.56 37.26
CA THR A 14 19.21 -20.22 38.08
C THR A 14 17.98 -20.45 37.20
N PRO A 15 17.14 -21.47 37.50
CA PRO A 15 15.91 -21.74 36.74
C PRO A 15 15.03 -20.48 36.58
N GLN A 16 14.98 -19.64 37.60
CA GLN A 16 14.23 -18.39 37.62
C GLN A 16 14.80 -17.35 36.63
N SER A 17 16.13 -17.28 36.49
CA SER A 17 16.78 -16.40 35.51
C SER A 17 16.59 -16.89 34.06
N ALA A 18 16.60 -18.21 33.84
CA ALA A 18 16.34 -18.79 32.54
C ALA A 18 14.87 -18.63 32.12
N GLY A 19 13.94 -18.77 33.06
CA GLY A 19 12.52 -18.45 32.88
C GLY A 19 12.29 -17.02 32.43
N ALA A 20 12.83 -16.06 33.19
CA ALA A 20 12.72 -14.64 32.85
C ALA A 20 13.25 -14.32 31.44
N ARG A 21 14.34 -14.97 31.00
CA ARG A 21 14.87 -14.81 29.64
C ARG A 21 13.95 -15.41 28.57
N VAL A 22 13.35 -16.57 28.83
CA VAL A 22 12.39 -17.21 27.92
C VAL A 22 11.12 -16.37 27.80
N ASP A 23 10.58 -15.91 28.93
CA ASP A 23 9.40 -15.04 28.98
C ASP A 23 9.67 -13.73 28.25
N HIS A 24 10.85 -13.13 28.44
CA HIS A 24 11.25 -11.95 27.70
C HIS A 24 11.27 -12.19 26.18
N LEU A 25 11.85 -13.29 25.73
CA LEU A 25 11.89 -13.64 24.30
C LEU A 25 10.49 -13.85 23.71
N TYR A 26 9.57 -14.48 24.47
CA TYR A 26 8.18 -14.63 24.06
C TYR A 26 7.47 -13.27 23.97
N ALA A 27 7.61 -12.42 24.99
CA ALA A 27 7.02 -11.08 24.98
C ALA A 27 7.55 -10.22 23.82
N GLU A 28 8.83 -10.34 23.47
CA GLU A 28 9.39 -9.67 22.28
C GLU A 28 8.89 -10.29 20.97
N ALA A 29 8.65 -11.60 20.91
CA ALA A 29 8.08 -12.29 19.76
C ALA A 29 6.60 -11.89 19.54
N GLU A 30 5.84 -11.70 20.62
CA GLU A 30 4.47 -11.19 20.58
C GLU A 30 4.43 -9.78 19.98
N ARG A 31 5.26 -8.86 20.50
CA ARG A 31 5.39 -7.50 19.93
C ARG A 31 5.80 -7.51 18.46
N ALA A 32 6.67 -8.44 18.07
CA ALA A 32 7.07 -8.59 16.66
C ALA A 32 5.93 -9.15 15.80
N THR A 33 5.10 -10.03 16.34
CA THR A 33 3.90 -10.59 15.70
C THR A 33 2.85 -9.49 15.48
N GLU A 34 2.61 -8.62 16.46
CA GLU A 34 1.71 -7.47 16.30
C GLU A 34 2.17 -6.54 15.15
N ARG A 35 3.49 -6.27 15.08
CA ARG A 35 4.06 -5.47 13.99
C ARG A 35 3.95 -6.17 12.63
N TYR A 36 4.16 -7.48 12.60
CA TYR A 36 3.96 -8.31 11.40
C TYR A 36 2.50 -8.22 10.91
N ASN A 37 1.53 -8.43 11.80
CA ASN A 37 0.10 -8.38 11.47
C ASN A 37 -0.29 -7.00 10.93
N ARG A 38 0.11 -5.92 11.63
CA ARG A 38 -0.14 -4.55 11.18
C ARG A 38 0.47 -4.26 9.81
N ALA A 39 1.70 -4.71 9.56
CA ALA A 39 2.33 -4.55 8.26
C ALA A 39 1.59 -5.34 7.16
N GLY A 40 1.05 -6.52 7.48
CA GLY A 40 0.22 -7.33 6.57
C GLY A 40 -1.12 -6.66 6.22
N GLU A 41 -1.78 -6.05 7.21
CA GLU A 41 -2.99 -5.25 7.01
C GLU A 41 -2.72 -4.05 6.10
N ASP A 42 -1.62 -3.33 6.34
CA ASP A 42 -1.16 -2.22 5.50
C ASP A 42 -0.90 -2.66 4.06
N VAL A 43 -0.25 -3.81 3.84
CA VAL A 43 -0.03 -4.38 2.50
C VAL A 43 -1.36 -4.63 1.79
N THR A 44 -2.33 -5.21 2.49
CA THR A 44 -3.66 -5.52 1.91
C THR A 44 -4.39 -4.25 1.52
N ARG A 45 -4.39 -3.23 2.40
CA ARG A 45 -5.01 -1.93 2.14
C ARG A 45 -4.35 -1.21 0.95
N LEU A 46 -3.03 -1.10 0.94
CA LEU A 46 -2.27 -0.43 -0.12
C LEU A 46 -2.44 -1.12 -1.48
N ARG A 47 -2.54 -2.46 -1.49
CA ARG A 47 -2.84 -3.21 -2.72
C ARG A 47 -4.21 -2.83 -3.29
N GLY A 48 -5.23 -2.69 -2.43
CA GLY A 48 -6.55 -2.21 -2.84
C GLY A 48 -6.54 -0.78 -3.37
N GLU A 49 -5.83 0.13 -2.70
CA GLU A 49 -5.65 1.51 -3.16
C GLU A 49 -4.96 1.58 -4.52
N PHE A 50 -3.89 0.79 -4.71
CA PHE A 50 -3.17 0.70 -5.98
C PHE A 50 -4.07 0.20 -7.12
N SER A 51 -4.83 -0.88 -6.90
CA SER A 51 -5.79 -1.40 -7.89
C SER A 51 -6.81 -0.34 -8.29
N ARG A 52 -7.42 0.34 -7.32
CA ARG A 52 -8.38 1.43 -7.59
C ARG A 52 -7.75 2.58 -8.36
N ALA A 53 -6.49 2.91 -8.07
CA ALA A 53 -5.78 3.97 -8.79
C ALA A 53 -5.46 3.56 -10.23
N GLN A 54 -5.06 2.30 -10.48
CA GLN A 54 -4.89 1.77 -11.82
C GLN A 54 -6.19 1.81 -12.63
N ASP A 55 -7.31 1.38 -12.03
CA ASP A 55 -8.62 1.41 -12.70
C ASP A 55 -9.04 2.84 -13.08
N ARG A 56 -8.83 3.81 -12.16
CA ARG A 56 -9.07 5.23 -12.45
C ARG A 56 -8.17 5.74 -13.57
N ALA A 57 -6.89 5.34 -13.59
CA ALA A 57 -5.96 5.73 -14.63
C ALA A 57 -6.35 5.15 -16.01
N ALA A 58 -6.80 3.90 -16.06
CA ALA A 58 -7.29 3.27 -17.29
C ALA A 58 -8.51 4.02 -17.86
N ARG A 59 -9.55 4.22 -17.03
CA ARG A 59 -10.74 5.00 -17.43
C ARG A 59 -10.41 6.44 -17.84
N GLY A 60 -9.46 7.08 -17.13
CA GLY A 60 -8.98 8.41 -17.47
C GLY A 60 -8.29 8.46 -18.83
N GLN A 61 -7.46 7.45 -19.14
CA GLN A 61 -6.81 7.33 -20.44
C GLN A 61 -7.81 7.08 -21.56
N GLU A 62 -8.80 6.21 -21.36
CA GLU A 62 -9.87 5.99 -22.34
C GLU A 62 -10.66 7.27 -22.60
N ARG A 63 -11.01 8.03 -21.55
CA ARG A 63 -11.68 9.32 -21.71
C ARG A 63 -10.84 10.29 -22.56
N ILE A 64 -9.54 10.37 -22.29
CA ILE A 64 -8.60 11.19 -23.08
C ILE A 64 -8.56 10.76 -24.54
N ASN A 65 -8.55 9.46 -24.81
CA ASN A 65 -8.55 8.95 -26.18
C ASN A 65 -9.84 9.36 -26.91
N ARG A 66 -11.01 9.18 -26.30
CA ARG A 66 -12.29 9.64 -26.87
C ARG A 66 -12.30 11.14 -27.18
N MET A 67 -11.86 11.97 -26.23
CA MET A 67 -11.77 13.44 -26.46
C MET A 67 -10.81 13.80 -27.60
N ARG A 68 -9.71 13.05 -27.78
CA ARG A 68 -8.79 13.24 -28.90
C ARG A 68 -9.40 12.82 -30.23
N ASP A 69 -10.16 11.72 -30.23
CA ASP A 69 -10.86 11.24 -31.43
C ASP A 69 -11.94 12.24 -31.87
N ASP A 70 -12.71 12.79 -30.93
CA ASP A 70 -13.72 13.82 -31.19
C ASP A 70 -13.07 15.08 -31.80
N LEU A 71 -12.01 15.59 -31.17
CA LEU A 71 -11.24 16.74 -31.68
C LEU A 71 -10.61 16.46 -33.05
N GLY A 72 -10.07 15.25 -33.25
CA GLY A 72 -9.46 14.83 -34.51
C GLY A 72 -10.48 14.63 -35.63
N SER A 73 -11.71 14.22 -35.31
CA SER A 73 -12.79 14.10 -36.29
C SER A 73 -13.19 15.44 -36.89
N ALA A 74 -13.23 16.50 -36.06
CA ALA A 74 -13.48 17.86 -36.50
C ALA A 74 -12.36 18.37 -37.43
N ALA A 75 -11.09 18.17 -37.06
CA ALA A 75 -9.95 18.54 -37.91
C ALA A 75 -9.94 17.79 -39.26
N ARG A 76 -10.31 16.49 -39.26
CA ARG A 76 -10.45 15.70 -40.50
C ARG A 76 -11.62 16.17 -41.37
N ALA A 77 -12.67 16.78 -40.79
CA ALA A 77 -13.77 17.36 -41.56
C ALA A 77 -13.31 18.65 -42.26
N GLU A 78 -12.55 19.50 -41.57
CA GLU A 78 -11.97 20.72 -42.16
C GLU A 78 -10.98 20.41 -43.29
N TYR A 79 -10.11 19.42 -43.10
CA TYR A 79 -9.18 19.00 -44.16
C TYR A 79 -9.92 18.48 -45.41
N ARG A 80 -11.00 17.72 -45.23
CA ARG A 80 -11.84 17.20 -46.33
C ARG A 80 -12.67 18.27 -47.03
N ALA A 81 -12.95 19.40 -46.38
CA ALA A 81 -13.58 20.56 -47.01
C ALA A 81 -12.66 21.29 -48.03
N GLY A 82 -11.43 20.78 -48.24
CA GLY A 82 -10.54 21.22 -49.31
C GLY A 82 -9.51 22.27 -48.88
N GLY A 83 -9.32 22.50 -47.58
CA GLY A 83 -8.32 23.46 -47.07
C GLY A 83 -8.65 24.93 -47.34
N ILE A 84 -9.85 25.23 -47.87
CA ILE A 84 -10.36 26.60 -47.90
C ILE A 84 -10.67 26.98 -46.45
N ASP A 85 -9.93 27.96 -45.94
CA ASP A 85 -10.14 28.50 -44.61
C ASP A 85 -11.62 28.95 -44.47
N PRO A 86 -12.35 28.57 -43.40
CA PRO A 86 -13.75 28.96 -43.21
C PRO A 86 -13.98 30.46 -43.34
N SER A 87 -13.00 31.28 -42.96
CA SER A 87 -13.01 32.75 -43.14
C SER A 87 -12.95 33.15 -44.61
N LEU A 88 -12.21 32.42 -45.44
CA LEU A 88 -12.18 32.62 -46.90
C LEU A 88 -13.48 32.16 -47.55
N ALA A 89 -14.07 31.05 -47.08
CA ALA A 89 -15.37 30.58 -47.54
C ALA A 89 -16.52 31.55 -47.18
N LEU A 90 -16.38 32.29 -46.07
CA LEU A 90 -17.28 33.37 -45.65
C LEU A 90 -17.18 34.59 -46.58
N LEU A 91 -15.99 34.96 -47.05
CA LEU A 91 -15.80 36.07 -48.01
C LEU A 91 -16.40 35.79 -49.40
N LEU A 92 -16.60 34.52 -49.74
CA LEU A 92 -17.16 34.06 -51.02
C LEU A 92 -18.70 33.98 -51.02
N THR A 93 -19.39 34.31 -49.91
CA THR A 93 -20.86 34.23 -49.85
C THR A 93 -21.50 35.51 -50.39
N SER A 94 -22.35 35.37 -51.41
CA SER A 94 -23.00 36.51 -52.08
C SER A 94 -24.23 37.08 -51.33
N ASP A 95 -24.60 36.51 -50.19
CA ASP A 95 -25.82 36.84 -49.43
C ASP A 95 -25.48 37.28 -47.99
N PRO A 96 -25.79 38.53 -47.57
CA PRO A 96 -25.46 39.06 -46.26
C PRO A 96 -26.06 38.29 -45.08
N ASP A 97 -27.28 37.77 -45.22
CA ASP A 97 -27.95 37.02 -44.14
C ASP A 97 -27.27 35.66 -43.95
N SER A 98 -26.99 34.96 -45.05
CA SER A 98 -26.22 33.71 -45.06
C SER A 98 -24.79 33.87 -44.50
N TYR A 99 -24.18 35.05 -44.62
CA TYR A 99 -22.86 35.34 -44.05
C TYR A 99 -22.90 35.37 -42.52
N LEU A 100 -23.85 36.10 -41.94
CA LEU A 100 -23.96 36.27 -40.48
C LEU A 100 -24.26 34.93 -39.78
N ASP A 101 -25.13 34.11 -40.36
CA ASP A 101 -25.45 32.78 -39.83
C ASP A 101 -24.22 31.85 -39.82
N ARG A 102 -23.43 31.86 -40.90
CA ARG A 102 -22.19 31.07 -40.99
C ARG A 102 -21.11 31.59 -40.04
N ALA A 103 -20.97 32.92 -39.91
CA ALA A 103 -20.01 33.52 -38.98
C ALA A 103 -20.35 33.20 -37.51
N ALA A 104 -21.64 33.22 -37.16
CA ALA A 104 -22.13 32.78 -35.85
C ALA A 104 -21.82 31.29 -35.62
N ALA A 105 -22.05 30.42 -36.63
CA ALA A 105 -21.75 29.00 -36.53
C ALA A 105 -20.25 28.71 -36.34
N VAL A 106 -19.37 29.42 -37.06
CA VAL A 106 -17.90 29.31 -36.89
C VAL A 106 -17.50 29.74 -35.49
N THR A 107 -18.00 30.88 -35.01
CA THR A 107 -17.69 31.39 -33.65
C THR A 107 -18.11 30.40 -32.57
N MET A 108 -19.31 29.80 -32.70
CA MET A 108 -19.79 28.78 -31.77
C MET A 108 -18.90 27.52 -31.83
N ALA A 109 -18.52 27.07 -33.03
CA ALA A 109 -17.63 25.92 -33.21
C ALA A 109 -16.25 26.15 -32.56
N ASP A 110 -15.68 27.35 -32.71
CA ASP A 110 -14.40 27.70 -32.08
C ASP A 110 -14.49 27.78 -30.56
N ALA A 111 -15.58 28.33 -30.02
CA ALA A 111 -15.84 28.32 -28.58
C ALA A 111 -15.96 26.88 -28.04
N HIS A 112 -16.63 25.99 -28.77
CA HIS A 112 -16.71 24.56 -28.43
C HIS A 112 -15.34 23.88 -28.47
N ARG A 113 -14.50 24.15 -29.48
CA ARG A 113 -13.13 23.61 -29.58
C ARG A 113 -12.25 24.07 -28.43
N ALA A 114 -12.28 25.36 -28.11
CA ALA A 114 -11.52 25.93 -27.00
C ALA A 114 -11.89 25.23 -25.68
N THR A 115 -13.19 25.04 -25.45
CA THR A 115 -13.73 24.32 -24.28
C THR A 115 -13.27 22.86 -24.25
N ALA A 116 -13.38 22.14 -25.37
CA ALA A 116 -12.95 20.74 -25.47
C ALA A 116 -11.43 20.57 -25.23
N LEU A 117 -10.60 21.48 -25.76
CA LEU A 117 -9.16 21.51 -25.50
C LEU A 117 -8.84 21.79 -24.02
N ALA A 118 -9.57 22.69 -23.38
CA ALA A 118 -9.42 22.96 -21.95
C ALA A 118 -9.76 21.72 -21.10
N GLU A 119 -10.85 21.03 -21.41
CA GLU A 119 -11.27 19.79 -20.76
C GLU A 119 -10.29 18.63 -20.99
N LEU A 120 -9.73 18.52 -22.19
CA LEU A 120 -8.67 17.55 -22.49
C LEU A 120 -7.42 17.81 -21.64
N ARG A 121 -6.96 19.06 -21.57
CA ARG A 121 -5.80 19.45 -20.74
C ARG A 121 -6.05 19.16 -19.25
N LYS A 122 -7.27 19.45 -18.77
CA LYS A 122 -7.69 19.13 -17.39
C LYS A 122 -7.65 17.62 -17.13
N ALA A 123 -8.17 16.82 -18.05
CA ALA A 123 -8.15 15.37 -17.94
C ALA A 123 -6.73 14.78 -17.93
N GLN A 124 -5.84 15.33 -18.77
CA GLN A 124 -4.43 14.92 -18.82
C GLN A 124 -3.72 15.20 -17.49
N ARG A 125 -3.95 16.38 -16.88
CA ARG A 125 -3.43 16.69 -15.54
C ARG A 125 -3.97 15.74 -14.48
N ALA A 126 -5.28 15.48 -14.48
CA ALA A 126 -5.90 14.55 -13.54
C ALA A 126 -5.36 13.11 -13.68
N LEU A 127 -5.13 12.65 -14.91
CA LEU A 127 -4.51 11.35 -15.17
C LEU A 127 -3.06 11.30 -14.67
N ALA A 128 -2.28 12.35 -14.91
CA ALA A 128 -0.90 12.44 -14.42
C ALA A 128 -0.86 12.37 -12.88
N GLN A 129 -1.75 13.10 -12.20
CA GLN A 129 -1.88 13.02 -10.75
C GLN A 129 -2.26 11.62 -10.27
N THR A 130 -3.24 10.97 -10.91
CA THR A 130 -3.68 9.61 -10.56
C THR A 130 -2.53 8.60 -10.71
N ARG A 131 -1.74 8.72 -11.79
CA ARG A 131 -0.55 7.87 -12.00
C ARG A 131 0.52 8.11 -10.93
N ALA A 132 0.74 9.35 -10.52
CA ALA A 132 1.68 9.69 -9.45
C ALA A 132 1.21 9.13 -8.09
N GLU A 133 -0.08 9.18 -7.78
CA GLU A 133 -0.66 8.54 -6.59
C GLU A 133 -0.47 7.03 -6.63
N ALA A 134 -0.77 6.37 -7.76
CA ALA A 134 -0.56 4.94 -7.92
C ALA A 134 0.91 4.54 -7.71
N ALA A 135 1.85 5.30 -8.26
CA ALA A 135 3.29 5.07 -8.07
C ALA A 135 3.71 5.19 -6.59
N ARG A 136 3.18 6.18 -5.86
CA ARG A 136 3.43 6.32 -4.42
C ARG A 136 2.86 5.15 -3.62
N SER A 137 1.63 4.71 -3.92
CA SER A 137 1.02 3.54 -3.28
C SER A 137 1.81 2.26 -3.56
N LEU A 138 2.33 2.08 -4.78
CA LEU A 138 3.18 0.94 -5.13
C LEU A 138 4.50 0.94 -4.34
N ALA A 139 5.20 2.06 -4.29
CA ALA A 139 6.42 2.18 -3.50
C ALA A 139 6.16 1.96 -2.00
N GLY A 140 5.01 2.40 -1.49
CA GLY A 140 4.56 2.10 -0.13
C GLY A 140 4.32 0.60 0.09
N LEU A 141 3.67 -0.06 -0.86
CA LEU A 141 3.38 -1.49 -0.83
C LEU A 141 4.66 -2.32 -0.78
N GLU A 142 5.66 -1.97 -1.58
CA GLU A 142 6.97 -2.64 -1.61
C GLU A 142 7.68 -2.54 -0.24
N ARG A 143 7.78 -1.32 0.32
CA ARG A 143 8.37 -1.13 1.65
C ARG A 143 7.64 -1.93 2.74
N ARG A 144 6.30 -1.97 2.69
CA ARG A 144 5.50 -2.73 3.66
C ARG A 144 5.66 -4.24 3.51
N ARG A 145 5.83 -4.76 2.29
CA ARG A 145 6.15 -6.19 2.08
C ARG A 145 7.50 -6.55 2.69
N GLU A 146 8.49 -5.67 2.60
CA GLU A 146 9.76 -5.88 3.27
C GLU A 146 9.63 -5.84 4.80
N ASP A 147 8.83 -4.91 5.34
CA ASP A 147 8.51 -4.85 6.78
C ASP A 147 7.92 -6.18 7.27
N VAL A 148 6.93 -6.72 6.54
CA VAL A 148 6.32 -8.03 6.81
C VAL A 148 7.40 -9.12 6.87
N SER A 149 8.28 -9.20 5.86
CA SER A 149 9.38 -10.18 5.84
C SER A 149 10.37 -10.01 6.99
N ARG A 150 10.71 -8.77 7.35
CA ARG A 150 11.61 -8.47 8.48
C ARG A 150 10.99 -8.85 9.82
N HIS A 151 9.71 -8.54 10.02
CA HIS A 151 9.00 -8.88 11.25
C HIS A 151 8.80 -10.39 11.38
N LYS A 152 8.44 -11.09 10.30
CA LYS A 152 8.35 -12.56 10.26
C LYS A 152 9.66 -13.21 10.72
N ARG A 153 10.79 -12.81 10.11
CA ARG A 153 12.12 -13.31 10.50
C ARG A 153 12.46 -13.01 11.95
N THR A 154 12.03 -11.85 12.47
CA THR A 154 12.27 -11.49 13.87
C THR A 154 11.48 -12.36 14.84
N VAL A 155 10.21 -12.63 14.54
CA VAL A 155 9.36 -13.57 15.29
C VAL A 155 10.02 -14.96 15.31
N GLU A 156 10.36 -15.49 14.13
CA GLU A 156 10.97 -16.82 13.99
C GLU A 156 12.28 -16.94 14.77
N ARG A 157 13.18 -15.95 14.69
CA ARG A 157 14.44 -15.96 15.44
C ARG A 157 14.21 -15.94 16.96
N LYS A 158 13.30 -15.11 17.45
CA LYS A 158 13.03 -15.01 18.90
C LYS A 158 12.41 -16.29 19.44
N LEU A 159 11.45 -16.86 18.72
CA LEU A 159 10.86 -18.16 19.06
C LEU A 159 11.89 -19.30 19.00
N ALA A 160 12.76 -19.32 17.99
CA ALA A 160 13.84 -20.30 17.90
C ALA A 160 14.81 -20.19 19.08
N ARG A 161 15.18 -18.96 19.48
CA ARG A 161 16.06 -18.72 20.63
C ARG A 161 15.42 -19.16 21.94
N ALA A 162 14.13 -18.87 22.14
CA ALA A 162 13.38 -19.31 23.31
C ALA A 162 13.36 -20.85 23.41
N ARG A 163 13.08 -21.53 22.30
CA ARG A 163 13.10 -23.00 22.22
C ARG A 163 14.50 -23.58 22.49
N GLN A 164 15.56 -22.94 22.01
CA GLN A 164 16.94 -23.37 22.29
C GLN A 164 17.29 -23.25 23.78
N LEU A 165 16.93 -22.12 24.41
CA LEU A 165 17.12 -21.91 25.85
C LEU A 165 16.39 -22.98 26.66
N LEU A 166 15.12 -23.25 26.34
CA LEU A 166 14.35 -24.31 26.99
C LEU A 166 15.00 -25.69 26.84
N LYS A 167 15.50 -26.03 25.64
CA LYS A 167 16.18 -27.31 25.38
C LYS A 167 17.51 -27.45 26.13
N ALA A 168 18.22 -26.35 26.35
CA ALA A 168 19.49 -26.34 27.07
C ALA A 168 19.34 -26.53 28.59
N LEU A 169 18.13 -26.34 29.14
CA LEU A 169 17.87 -26.47 30.57
C LEU A 169 17.77 -27.95 31.01
N PRO A 170 18.37 -28.32 32.16
CA PRO A 170 18.19 -29.62 32.80
C PRO A 170 16.71 -29.94 33.04
N ALA A 171 16.34 -31.22 33.00
CA ALA A 171 14.94 -31.66 33.14
C ALA A 171 14.28 -31.17 34.43
N SER A 172 15.03 -31.15 35.54
CA SER A 172 14.55 -30.64 36.84
C SER A 172 14.25 -29.14 36.81
N GLN A 173 15.06 -28.35 36.09
CA GLN A 173 14.86 -26.91 35.95
C GLN A 173 13.70 -26.60 35.01
N ARG A 174 13.52 -27.37 33.92
CA ARG A 174 12.33 -27.27 33.06
C ARG A 174 11.04 -27.58 33.82
N ALA A 175 11.03 -28.64 34.62
CA ALA A 175 9.85 -28.99 35.42
C ALA A 175 9.54 -27.95 36.51
N ALA A 176 10.55 -27.25 37.03
CA ALA A 176 10.34 -26.11 37.92
C ALA A 176 9.73 -24.91 37.16
N LEU A 177 10.19 -24.64 35.94
CA LEU A 177 9.64 -23.61 35.07
C LEU A 177 8.17 -23.87 34.71
N ASP A 178 7.86 -25.09 34.27
CA ASP A 178 6.50 -25.48 33.87
C ASP A 178 5.51 -25.37 35.04
N ARG A 179 5.96 -25.64 36.28
CA ARG A 179 5.14 -25.43 37.48
C ARG A 179 4.95 -23.94 37.76
N ALA A 180 6.02 -23.14 37.74
CA ALA A 180 5.94 -21.70 37.95
C ALA A 180 5.03 -21.00 36.92
N SER A 181 5.06 -21.42 35.65
CA SER A 181 4.17 -20.89 34.61
C SER A 181 2.69 -21.26 34.83
N ARG A 182 2.39 -22.41 35.45
CA ARG A 182 1.01 -22.80 35.79
C ARG A 182 0.49 -22.03 37.01
N ASP A 183 1.33 -21.85 38.03
CA ASP A 183 0.97 -21.12 39.25
C ASP A 183 0.83 -19.61 39.01
N GLY A 184 1.56 -19.03 38.04
CA GLY A 184 1.46 -17.63 37.63
C GLY A 184 0.38 -17.33 36.58
N ARG A 185 -0.26 -18.35 35.98
CA ARG A 185 -1.35 -18.17 35.03
C ARG A 185 -2.66 -18.04 35.81
N GLU A 186 -3.07 -16.82 36.14
CA GLU A 186 -4.46 -16.59 36.54
C GLU A 186 -5.42 -17.14 35.45
N PRO A 187 -6.55 -17.75 35.85
CA PRO A 187 -7.50 -18.38 34.93
C PRO A 187 -8.27 -17.33 34.13
N GLY A 188 -7.66 -16.76 33.09
CA GLY A 188 -8.30 -15.72 32.27
C GLY A 188 -7.74 -15.48 30.87
N ALA A 189 -6.52 -15.93 30.55
CA ALA A 189 -5.95 -15.71 29.22
C ALA A 189 -6.04 -17.00 28.38
N GLY A 190 -6.92 -16.99 27.38
CA GLY A 190 -7.17 -18.10 26.45
C GLY A 190 -5.95 -18.50 25.60
N PRO A 191 -6.05 -19.64 24.89
CA PRO A 191 -4.93 -20.23 24.15
C PRO A 191 -4.47 -19.33 22.99
N LEU A 192 -3.16 -19.27 22.81
CA LEU A 192 -2.45 -18.66 21.68
C LEU A 192 -2.74 -19.43 20.37
N ALA A 193 -3.98 -19.39 19.91
CA ALA A 193 -4.43 -19.97 18.64
C ALA A 193 -4.58 -18.83 17.63
N GLY A 194 -3.47 -18.42 17.02
CA GLY A 194 -3.47 -17.30 16.07
C GLY A 194 -2.26 -17.24 15.15
N LEU A 195 -1.60 -18.39 14.91
CA LEU A 195 -0.63 -18.50 13.81
C LEU A 195 -1.35 -19.18 12.64
N PRO A 196 -1.62 -18.48 11.52
CA PRO A 196 -1.97 -19.19 10.30
C PRO A 196 -0.77 -20.05 9.88
N ALA A 197 -1.02 -21.34 9.66
CA ALA A 197 -0.12 -22.21 8.91
C ALA A 197 -0.25 -21.85 7.43
N GLY A 198 0.84 -21.40 6.81
CA GLY A 198 0.90 -21.06 5.38
C GLY A 198 1.72 -19.81 5.11
#